data_AF-A0A5M6CES3-F1
#
_entry.id   AF-A0A5M6CES3-F1
#
_cell.length_a   1.000
_cell.length_b   1.000
_cell.length_c   1.000
_cell.angle_alpha   90.00
_cell.angle_beta   90.00
_cell.angle_gamma   90.00
#
_symmetry.space_group_name_H-M   'P 1'
#
loop_
_entity.id
_entity.type
_entity.pdbx_description
1 polymer ?
#
loop_
_entity_poly.entity_id
_entity_poly.type
_entity_poly.pdbx_seq_one_letter_code
_entity_poly.pdbx_strand_id
1 'polypeptide(L)'
;MKTLLSLLLLSATCFTLTAQTPNRYYPSVQHIFNAPEDKMMNKDFDFFNNWIKKGAQYVFSKDLQTSGSSNGDAAFYSLSLVFRKDSVFQFGNSGFELKIRTDSSGIATPAVLIQQQYKILAYLRSFNPDTYNPADLKNKFQLGLMIYNISEEQAMANFLNNFIVADKKHAGTPLQQLKNDLKQKKKINLVFDEAKDEKILQKIATQIYEQSNVYSSQALYDLYIQSATATATLQKFNQFFRSMVATNASEAIDETVAYNLQATFPKKDVSVRIAEKYIAVFNKEDTLTPQKTALSLSLRSVSLTTVRTTGQKYMKINLAFNPDKDDNRMFKIINVLPKNKVPAYLSSFTYPVNSLDSIELRVYEDYLEGDIFIKQNPSGSDIARLPFLSQKFSLN
;
A
#
# COMPACT_ATOMS: atom_id res chain seq x y z
N MET A 1 2.18 -26.95 -10.69
CA MET A 1 1.02 -26.54 -9.87
C MET A 1 0.03 -25.78 -10.77
N LYS A 2 -0.76 -26.53 -11.56
CA LYS A 2 -1.61 -26.05 -12.66
C LYS A 2 -3.06 -26.57 -12.51
N THR A 3 -3.60 -26.56 -11.28
CA THR A 3 -4.90 -27.20 -11.00
C THR A 3 -5.68 -26.47 -9.90
N LEU A 4 -5.78 -25.15 -10.02
CA LEU A 4 -6.75 -24.35 -9.23
C LEU A 4 -7.39 -23.23 -10.05
N LEU A 5 -6.70 -22.75 -11.09
CA LEU A 5 -7.27 -21.85 -12.09
C LEU A 5 -8.37 -22.54 -12.94
N SER A 6 -8.39 -23.87 -12.98
CA SER A 6 -9.43 -24.66 -13.65
C SER A 6 -10.70 -24.87 -12.82
N LEU A 7 -10.68 -24.67 -11.49
CA LEU A 7 -11.89 -24.77 -10.67
C LEU A 7 -12.68 -23.45 -10.62
N LEU A 8 -12.01 -22.30 -10.73
CA LEU A 8 -12.66 -20.98 -10.79
C LEU A 8 -13.26 -20.66 -12.17
N LEU A 9 -12.71 -21.24 -13.25
CA LEU A 9 -13.25 -21.12 -14.61
C LEU A 9 -14.42 -22.09 -14.89
N LEU A 10 -14.57 -23.18 -14.13
CA LEU A 10 -15.74 -24.08 -14.23
C LEU A 10 -16.92 -23.67 -13.34
N SER A 11 -16.71 -22.91 -12.26
CA SER A 11 -17.82 -22.36 -11.46
C SER A 11 -18.44 -21.10 -12.08
N ALA A 12 -17.78 -20.46 -13.04
CA ALA A 12 -18.29 -19.28 -13.74
C ALA A 12 -19.09 -19.59 -15.03
N THR A 13 -19.10 -20.85 -15.48
CA THR A 13 -19.87 -21.30 -16.67
C THR A 13 -21.10 -22.14 -16.33
N CYS A 14 -21.41 -22.37 -15.05
CA CYS A 14 -22.63 -23.05 -14.60
C CYS A 14 -23.71 -22.14 -13.97
N PHE A 15 -23.56 -20.81 -14.04
CA PHE A 15 -24.63 -19.87 -13.64
C PHE A 15 -25.28 -19.10 -14.80
N THR A 16 -25.04 -19.53 -16.04
CA THR A 16 -25.93 -19.20 -17.16
C THR A 16 -26.90 -20.36 -17.32
N LEU A 17 -28.20 -20.10 -17.06
CA LEU A 17 -29.34 -21.03 -17.14
C LEU A 17 -29.66 -21.82 -15.85
N THR A 18 -30.05 -21.14 -14.77
CA THR A 18 -31.23 -21.58 -14.01
C THR A 18 -31.93 -20.39 -13.36
N ALA A 19 -33.17 -20.19 -13.79
CA ALA A 19 -34.30 -19.74 -12.99
C ALA A 19 -34.28 -18.32 -12.41
N GLN A 20 -35.16 -17.50 -12.98
CA GLN A 20 -36.07 -16.67 -12.19
C GLN A 20 -36.70 -17.53 -11.07
N THR A 21 -36.08 -17.55 -9.88
CA THR A 21 -36.78 -17.92 -8.64
C THR A 21 -37.21 -16.65 -7.92
N PRO A 22 -38.44 -16.55 -7.37
CA PRO A 22 -38.93 -15.32 -6.73
C PRO A 22 -38.22 -14.94 -5.43
N ASN A 23 -37.29 -15.77 -4.93
CA ASN A 23 -36.47 -15.45 -3.75
C ASN A 23 -35.02 -15.17 -4.16
N ARG A 24 -34.71 -13.87 -4.33
CA ARG A 24 -33.37 -13.33 -4.62
C ARG A 24 -32.42 -13.57 -3.44
N TYR A 25 -31.70 -14.69 -3.41
CA TYR A 25 -30.59 -14.88 -2.49
C TYR A 25 -29.34 -14.17 -3.00
N TYR A 26 -29.05 -12.99 -2.44
CA TYR A 26 -27.78 -12.32 -2.64
C TYR A 26 -26.72 -12.94 -1.71
N PRO A 27 -25.57 -13.44 -2.20
CA PRO A 27 -24.53 -13.98 -1.35
C PRO A 27 -23.88 -12.87 -0.51
N SER A 28 -23.42 -13.20 0.70
CA SER A 28 -22.68 -12.24 1.53
C SER A 28 -21.32 -11.91 0.89
N VAL A 29 -20.93 -10.63 0.97
CA VAL A 29 -19.64 -10.14 0.50
C VAL A 29 -18.46 -10.82 1.23
N GLN A 30 -18.69 -11.36 2.43
CA GLN A 30 -17.65 -12.11 3.17
C GLN A 30 -17.02 -13.24 2.35
N HIS A 31 -17.77 -13.87 1.43
CA HIS A 31 -17.27 -14.98 0.62
C HIS A 31 -16.23 -14.55 -0.41
N ILE A 32 -16.16 -13.26 -0.74
CA ILE A 32 -15.12 -12.67 -1.60
C ILE A 32 -13.77 -12.60 -0.85
N PHE A 33 -13.77 -12.65 0.48
CA PHE A 33 -12.58 -12.41 1.34
C PHE A 33 -12.07 -13.67 2.08
N ASN A 34 -12.54 -14.87 1.73
CA ASN A 34 -12.41 -16.06 2.58
C ASN A 34 -11.56 -17.21 2.02
N ALA A 35 -10.90 -17.10 0.87
CA ALA A 35 -10.00 -18.17 0.45
C ALA A 35 -8.71 -18.14 1.28
N PRO A 36 -8.28 -19.25 1.92
CA PRO A 36 -7.02 -19.33 2.67
C PRO A 36 -5.78 -19.01 1.82
N GLU A 37 -5.90 -19.18 0.51
CA GLU A 37 -4.88 -18.92 -0.49
C GLU A 37 -4.74 -17.41 -0.82
N ASP A 38 -5.74 -16.60 -0.47
CA ASP A 38 -5.78 -15.14 -0.67
C ASP A 38 -5.16 -14.37 0.51
N LYS A 39 -4.13 -14.92 1.16
CA LYS A 39 -3.41 -14.21 2.22
C LYS A 39 -2.60 -13.06 1.63
N MET A 40 -3.29 -11.94 1.39
CA MET A 40 -2.72 -10.75 0.78
C MET A 40 -2.13 -9.77 1.80
N MET A 41 -2.47 -9.91 3.08
CA MET A 41 -1.97 -9.07 4.18
C MET A 41 -1.09 -9.89 5.14
N ASN A 42 -0.05 -9.25 5.67
CA ASN A 42 0.74 -9.80 6.78
C ASN A 42 -0.14 -9.93 8.03
N LYS A 43 0.10 -10.97 8.85
CA LYS A 43 -0.57 -11.20 10.16
C LYS A 43 -0.62 -9.97 11.08
N ASP A 44 0.38 -9.12 10.90
CA ASP A 44 0.49 -7.79 11.48
C ASP A 44 -0.75 -6.91 11.34
N PHE A 45 -1.60 -7.16 10.34
CA PHE A 45 -2.83 -6.44 10.03
C PHE A 45 -4.09 -7.26 10.30
N ASP A 46 -3.99 -8.41 10.99
CA ASP A 46 -5.13 -9.30 11.28
C ASP A 46 -6.24 -8.58 12.06
N PHE A 47 -5.88 -7.63 12.93
CA PHE A 47 -6.83 -6.79 13.66
C PHE A 47 -7.82 -6.09 12.71
N PHE A 48 -7.33 -5.62 11.56
CA PHE A 48 -8.13 -4.95 10.56
C PHE A 48 -8.90 -5.91 9.67
N ASN A 49 -8.28 -7.04 9.29
CA ASN A 49 -8.93 -8.09 8.52
C ASN A 49 -10.18 -8.64 9.26
N ASN A 50 -10.04 -8.89 10.56
CA ASN A 50 -11.13 -9.34 11.42
C ASN A 50 -12.26 -8.31 11.50
N TRP A 51 -11.92 -7.01 11.57
CA TRP A 51 -12.91 -5.94 11.57
C TRP A 51 -13.70 -5.85 10.25
N ILE A 52 -13.03 -5.93 9.08
CA ILE A 52 -13.72 -5.97 7.78
C ILE A 52 -14.66 -7.18 7.72
N LYS A 53 -14.19 -8.38 8.10
CA LYS A 53 -14.99 -9.61 8.02
C LYS A 53 -16.27 -9.51 8.85
N LYS A 54 -16.19 -8.96 10.06
CA LYS A 54 -17.36 -8.67 10.91
C LYS A 54 -18.33 -7.68 10.25
N GLY A 55 -17.84 -6.66 9.53
CA GLY A 55 -18.69 -5.71 8.81
C GLY A 55 -19.36 -6.33 7.57
N ALA A 56 -18.60 -7.12 6.81
CA ALA A 56 -19.01 -7.69 5.52
C ALA A 56 -20.09 -8.76 5.63
N GLN A 57 -20.25 -9.42 6.77
CA GLN A 57 -21.25 -10.49 6.97
C GLN A 57 -22.71 -10.01 6.72
N TYR A 58 -22.99 -8.73 6.95
CA TYR A 58 -24.32 -8.13 6.79
C TYR A 58 -24.52 -7.41 5.45
N VAL A 59 -23.52 -7.47 4.56
CA VAL A 59 -23.55 -6.84 3.25
C VAL A 59 -23.62 -7.94 2.20
N PHE A 60 -24.57 -7.82 1.28
CA PHE A 60 -24.73 -8.80 0.21
C PHE A 60 -24.29 -8.20 -1.13
N SER A 61 -23.86 -9.05 -2.06
CA SER A 61 -23.49 -8.59 -3.41
C SER A 61 -24.56 -8.98 -4.44
N LYS A 62 -24.69 -8.15 -5.47
CA LYS A 62 -25.40 -8.47 -6.71
C LYS A 62 -24.60 -8.00 -7.91
N ASP A 63 -24.90 -8.58 -9.06
CA ASP A 63 -24.32 -8.18 -10.36
C ASP A 63 -22.78 -8.23 -10.36
N LEU A 64 -22.19 -9.22 -9.68
CA LEU A 64 -20.75 -9.37 -9.58
C LEU A 64 -20.13 -9.69 -10.95
N GLN A 65 -19.21 -8.85 -11.39
CA GLN A 65 -18.35 -9.06 -12.54
C GLN A 65 -16.90 -8.95 -12.09
N THR A 66 -16.03 -9.81 -12.63
CA THR A 66 -14.63 -9.90 -12.21
C THR A 66 -13.70 -9.87 -13.41
N SER A 67 -12.56 -9.22 -13.27
CA SER A 67 -11.43 -9.33 -14.20
C SER A 67 -10.11 -9.31 -13.43
N GLY A 68 -9.04 -9.83 -14.04
CA GLY A 68 -7.70 -9.86 -13.46
C GLY A 68 -6.66 -9.33 -14.42
N SER A 69 -5.53 -8.84 -13.90
CA SER A 69 -4.39 -8.50 -14.75
C SER A 69 -3.75 -9.77 -15.33
N SER A 70 -3.14 -9.64 -16.52
CA SER A 70 -2.39 -10.74 -17.15
C SER A 70 -1.24 -11.27 -16.28
N ASN A 71 -0.68 -10.40 -15.44
CA ASN A 71 0.45 -10.72 -14.58
C ASN A 71 0.01 -11.32 -13.23
N GLY A 72 -1.27 -11.23 -12.88
CA GLY A 72 -1.83 -11.73 -11.61
C GLY A 72 -1.57 -10.83 -10.40
N ASP A 73 -1.11 -9.60 -10.63
CA ASP A 73 -0.79 -8.59 -9.61
C ASP A 73 -1.95 -7.62 -9.32
N ALA A 74 -3.05 -7.72 -10.07
CA ALA A 74 -4.25 -6.93 -9.82
C ALA A 74 -5.53 -7.71 -10.14
N ALA A 75 -6.60 -7.39 -9.42
CA ALA A 75 -7.95 -7.90 -9.65
C ALA A 75 -8.98 -6.76 -9.56
N PHE A 76 -10.00 -6.83 -10.40
CA PHE A 76 -11.06 -5.84 -10.50
C PHE A 76 -12.41 -6.51 -10.31
N TYR A 77 -13.27 -5.89 -9.51
CA TYR A 77 -14.60 -6.36 -9.21
C TYR A 77 -15.58 -5.22 -9.41
N SER A 78 -16.62 -5.44 -10.21
CA SER A 78 -17.76 -4.53 -10.34
C SER A 78 -18.97 -5.24 -9.72
N LEU A 79 -19.61 -4.63 -8.74
CA LEU A 79 -20.80 -5.19 -8.11
C LEU A 79 -21.67 -4.08 -7.53
N SER A 80 -22.91 -4.41 -7.19
CA SER A 80 -23.67 -3.58 -6.26
C SER A 80 -23.72 -4.23 -4.88
N LEU A 81 -23.60 -3.42 -3.85
CA LEU A 81 -23.74 -3.85 -2.46
C LEU A 81 -25.19 -3.66 -2.03
N VAL A 82 -25.82 -4.67 -1.44
CA VAL A 82 -27.21 -4.64 -0.97
C VAL A 82 -27.21 -4.54 0.55
N PHE A 83 -27.82 -3.48 1.07
CA PHE A 83 -28.05 -3.24 2.49
C PHE A 83 -29.55 -3.29 2.76
N ARG A 84 -29.97 -4.08 3.76
CA ARG A 84 -31.39 -4.33 4.07
C ARG A 84 -31.99 -3.35 5.11
N LYS A 85 -31.23 -2.33 5.50
CA LYS A 85 -31.63 -1.22 6.40
C LYS A 85 -30.60 -0.10 6.33
N ASP A 86 -30.98 1.09 6.79
CA ASP A 86 -30.03 2.17 7.02
C ASP A 86 -28.86 1.64 7.84
N SER A 87 -27.70 1.64 7.21
CA SER A 87 -26.50 1.05 7.76
C SER A 87 -25.53 2.18 8.06
N VAL A 88 -25.28 2.36 9.36
CA VAL A 88 -24.25 3.25 9.87
C VAL A 88 -23.12 2.35 10.36
N PHE A 89 -21.97 2.43 9.70
CA PHE A 89 -20.77 1.69 10.12
C PHE A 89 -19.83 2.65 10.82
N GLN A 90 -19.57 2.40 12.10
CA GLN A 90 -18.57 3.16 12.84
C GLN A 90 -17.18 2.60 12.54
N PHE A 91 -16.24 3.50 12.27
CA PHE A 91 -14.84 3.14 12.11
C PHE A 91 -14.19 3.00 13.49
N GLY A 92 -14.38 1.86 14.16
CA GLY A 92 -14.01 1.68 15.56
C GLY A 92 -14.55 2.80 16.45
N ASN A 93 -13.78 3.23 17.45
CA ASN A 93 -14.10 4.39 18.29
C ASN A 93 -13.63 5.75 17.71
N SER A 94 -13.37 5.82 16.40
CA SER A 94 -12.76 7.01 15.77
C SER A 94 -13.66 8.24 15.72
N GLY A 95 -14.98 8.06 15.73
CA GLY A 95 -15.94 9.14 15.44
C GLY A 95 -16.16 9.41 13.95
N PHE A 96 -15.66 8.54 13.06
CA PHE A 96 -16.08 8.47 11.66
C PHE A 96 -17.18 7.45 11.49
N GLU A 97 -18.22 7.81 10.75
CA GLU A 97 -19.33 6.92 10.44
C GLU A 97 -19.55 6.87 8.93
N LEU A 98 -19.51 5.69 8.34
CA LEU A 98 -19.98 5.47 6.98
C LEU A 98 -21.50 5.34 7.01
N LYS A 99 -22.20 6.20 6.27
CA LYS A 99 -23.65 6.16 6.12
C LYS A 99 -24.02 5.77 4.71
N ILE A 100 -24.97 4.86 4.62
CA ILE A 100 -25.50 4.38 3.35
C ILE A 100 -26.97 4.72 3.32
N ARG A 101 -27.37 5.51 2.33
CA ARG A 101 -28.75 5.98 2.20
C ARG A 101 -29.61 4.87 1.59
N THR A 102 -30.66 4.46 2.29
CA THR A 102 -31.69 3.59 1.73
C THR A 102 -32.70 4.36 0.89
N ASP A 103 -33.36 3.66 -0.02
CA ASP A 103 -34.53 4.18 -0.73
C ASP A 103 -35.81 4.04 0.13
N SER A 104 -36.96 4.40 -0.42
CA SER A 104 -38.26 4.30 0.25
C SER A 104 -38.66 2.89 0.65
N SER A 105 -38.01 1.86 0.11
CA SER A 105 -38.22 0.45 0.48
C SER A 105 -37.35 0.00 1.66
N GLY A 106 -36.48 0.88 2.19
CA GLY A 106 -35.53 0.56 3.25
C GLY A 106 -34.32 -0.27 2.78
N ILE A 107 -34.11 -0.36 1.46
CA ILE A 107 -32.98 -1.06 0.86
C ILE A 107 -32.03 -0.02 0.24
N ALA A 108 -30.73 -0.20 0.42
CA ALA A 108 -29.72 0.57 -0.30
C ALA A 108 -28.96 -0.34 -1.25
N THR A 109 -28.72 0.13 -2.47
CA THR A 109 -27.99 -0.65 -3.47
C THR A 109 -26.89 0.14 -4.19
N PRO A 110 -25.89 0.69 -3.47
CA PRO A 110 -24.80 1.41 -4.12
C PRO A 110 -23.98 0.49 -5.03
N ALA A 111 -23.71 0.97 -6.24
CA ALA A 111 -22.73 0.36 -7.13
C ALA A 111 -21.33 0.67 -6.62
N VAL A 112 -20.44 -0.32 -6.64
CA VAL A 112 -19.04 -0.19 -6.24
C VAL A 112 -18.12 -0.85 -7.26
N LEU A 113 -17.04 -0.17 -7.56
CA LEU A 113 -15.92 -0.71 -8.33
C LEU A 113 -14.77 -0.94 -7.35
N ILE A 114 -14.34 -2.19 -7.21
CA ILE A 114 -13.24 -2.57 -6.32
C ILE A 114 -12.04 -2.96 -7.18
N GLN A 115 -10.89 -2.35 -6.89
CA GLN A 115 -9.60 -2.73 -7.44
C GLN A 115 -8.70 -3.20 -6.30
N GLN A 116 -8.14 -4.39 -6.47
CA GLN A 116 -7.11 -4.96 -5.62
C GLN A 116 -5.79 -4.94 -6.39
N GLN A 117 -4.71 -4.54 -5.74
CA GLN A 117 -3.38 -4.56 -6.32
C GLN A 117 -2.36 -5.06 -5.31
N TYR A 118 -1.61 -6.06 -5.74
CA TYR A 118 -0.48 -6.61 -5.00
C TYR A 118 0.73 -6.72 -5.94
N LYS A 119 1.40 -5.58 -6.15
CA LYS A 119 2.42 -5.38 -7.19
C LYS A 119 3.53 -6.43 -7.17
N ILE A 120 3.91 -6.88 -5.98
CA ILE A 120 4.98 -7.88 -5.84
C ILE A 120 4.68 -9.20 -6.58
N LEU A 121 3.40 -9.57 -6.78
CA LEU A 121 3.02 -10.80 -7.47
C LEU A 121 3.37 -10.79 -8.96
N ALA A 122 3.59 -9.60 -9.56
CA ALA A 122 4.11 -9.48 -10.92
C ALA A 122 5.54 -10.04 -11.04
N TYR A 123 6.31 -10.00 -9.95
CA TYR A 123 7.71 -10.39 -9.90
C TYR A 123 7.91 -11.72 -9.18
N LEU A 124 7.17 -11.95 -8.10
CA LEU A 124 7.27 -13.12 -7.24
C LEU A 124 5.88 -13.66 -6.90
N ARG A 125 5.38 -14.56 -7.75
CA ARG A 125 4.02 -15.14 -7.61
C ARG A 125 3.78 -15.92 -6.32
N SER A 126 4.83 -16.45 -5.71
CA SER A 126 4.77 -17.18 -4.44
C SER A 126 5.19 -16.32 -3.24
N PHE A 127 5.05 -14.99 -3.35
CA PHE A 127 5.40 -14.09 -2.27
C PHE A 127 4.51 -14.34 -1.04
N ASN A 128 5.14 -14.46 0.14
CA ASN A 128 4.43 -14.57 1.41
C ASN A 128 4.63 -13.28 2.23
N PRO A 129 3.57 -12.50 2.52
CA PRO A 129 3.69 -11.28 3.29
C PRO A 129 4.25 -11.49 4.70
N ASP A 130 4.02 -12.66 5.33
CA ASP A 130 4.46 -12.93 6.71
C ASP A 130 5.97 -13.11 6.83
N THR A 131 6.62 -13.60 5.78
CA THR A 131 8.07 -13.85 5.76
C THR A 131 8.88 -12.59 5.43
N TYR A 132 8.24 -11.57 4.89
CA TYR A 132 8.90 -10.30 4.61
C TYR A 132 9.25 -9.58 5.90
N ASN A 133 10.45 -9.01 5.98
CA ASN A 133 10.87 -8.13 7.07
C ASN A 133 11.53 -6.87 6.47
N PRO A 134 10.94 -5.68 6.64
CA PRO A 134 11.52 -4.44 6.13
C PRO A 134 12.91 -4.12 6.69
N ALA A 135 13.26 -4.63 7.87
CA ALA A 135 14.58 -4.44 8.47
C ALA A 135 15.65 -5.39 7.90
N ASP A 136 15.25 -6.48 7.26
CA ASP A 136 16.17 -7.43 6.62
C ASP A 136 16.60 -6.91 5.24
N LEU A 137 17.60 -6.03 5.25
CA LEU A 137 18.11 -5.41 4.04
C LEU A 137 18.75 -6.41 3.06
N LYS A 138 19.15 -7.61 3.51
CA LYS A 138 19.75 -8.62 2.63
C LYS A 138 18.67 -9.32 1.81
N ASN A 139 17.60 -9.77 2.46
CA ASN A 139 16.45 -10.33 1.76
C ASN A 139 15.75 -9.25 0.91
N LYS A 140 15.66 -8.02 1.40
CA LYS A 140 15.14 -6.88 0.63
C LYS A 140 16.00 -6.59 -0.60
N PHE A 141 17.32 -6.74 -0.52
CA PHE A 141 18.23 -6.54 -1.65
C PHE A 141 17.94 -7.54 -2.77
N GLN A 142 17.83 -8.82 -2.41
CA GLN A 142 17.47 -9.89 -3.36
C GLN A 142 16.10 -9.62 -4.02
N LEU A 143 15.12 -9.18 -3.24
CA LEU A 143 13.81 -8.80 -3.77
C LEU A 143 13.92 -7.59 -4.72
N GLY A 144 14.74 -6.59 -4.38
CA GLY A 144 15.03 -5.44 -5.23
C GLY A 144 15.64 -5.84 -6.57
N LEU A 145 16.59 -6.77 -6.59
CA LEU A 145 17.16 -7.29 -7.84
C LEU A 145 16.07 -7.92 -8.72
N MET A 146 15.14 -8.67 -8.14
CA MET A 146 14.01 -9.25 -8.88
C MET A 146 13.04 -8.19 -9.41
N ILE A 147 12.65 -7.21 -8.58
CA ILE A 147 11.73 -6.13 -8.94
C ILE A 147 12.29 -5.29 -10.10
N TYR A 148 13.58 -4.98 -10.06
CA TYR A 148 14.25 -4.19 -11.08
C TYR A 148 14.84 -5.03 -12.22
N ASN A 149 14.59 -6.34 -12.24
CA ASN A 149 15.09 -7.29 -13.24
C ASN A 149 16.61 -7.19 -13.48
N ILE A 150 17.38 -7.16 -12.40
CA ILE A 150 18.84 -7.06 -12.42
C ILE A 150 19.45 -8.45 -12.39
N SER A 151 20.19 -8.80 -13.45
CA SER A 151 20.93 -10.06 -13.52
C SER A 151 22.15 -10.07 -12.59
N GLU A 152 22.70 -11.26 -12.33
CA GLU A 152 23.93 -11.41 -11.53
C GLU A 152 25.12 -10.65 -12.14
N GLU A 153 25.25 -10.66 -13.48
CA GLU A 153 26.29 -9.92 -14.20
C GLU A 153 26.10 -8.40 -14.07
N GLN A 154 24.86 -7.92 -14.17
CA GLN A 154 24.54 -6.51 -14.01
C GLN A 154 24.80 -6.04 -12.57
N ALA A 155 24.43 -6.87 -11.58
CA ALA A 155 24.72 -6.59 -10.18
C ALA A 155 26.23 -6.53 -9.94
N MET A 156 26.99 -7.49 -10.46
CA MET A 156 28.45 -7.53 -10.34
C MET A 156 29.13 -6.33 -11.02
N ALA A 157 28.68 -5.95 -12.23
CA ALA A 157 29.16 -4.77 -12.91
C ALA A 157 28.90 -3.50 -12.07
N ASN A 158 27.72 -3.39 -11.45
CA ASN A 158 27.39 -2.28 -10.56
C ASN A 158 28.33 -2.23 -9.33
N PHE A 159 28.65 -3.38 -8.73
CA PHE A 159 29.62 -3.46 -7.64
C PHE A 159 31.02 -3.01 -8.06
N LEU A 160 31.51 -3.51 -9.20
CA LEU A 160 32.82 -3.15 -9.73
C LEU A 160 32.94 -1.64 -10.00
N ASN A 161 31.87 -1.02 -10.51
CA ASN A 161 31.88 0.40 -10.88
C ASN A 161 31.69 1.35 -9.69
N ASN A 162 30.95 0.93 -8.65
CA ASN A 162 30.48 1.86 -7.61
C ASN A 162 30.98 1.55 -6.19
N PHE A 163 31.48 0.34 -5.93
CA PHE A 163 31.84 -0.11 -4.58
C PHE A 163 33.27 -0.59 -4.46
N ILE A 164 33.83 -1.13 -5.55
CA ILE A 164 35.17 -1.71 -5.53
C ILE A 164 36.17 -0.66 -6.00
N VAL A 165 36.97 -0.16 -5.07
CA VAL A 165 38.06 0.77 -5.38
C VAL A 165 39.33 -0.05 -5.59
N ALA A 166 39.88 0.01 -6.80
CA ALA A 166 41.17 -0.56 -7.12
C ALA A 166 42.26 0.02 -6.19
N ASP A 167 43.07 -0.86 -5.59
CA ASP A 167 44.19 -0.42 -4.77
C ASP A 167 45.26 0.25 -5.64
N LYS A 168 45.35 1.58 -5.52
CA LYS A 168 46.32 2.40 -6.25
C LYS A 168 47.77 2.03 -5.90
N LYS A 169 48.03 1.41 -4.75
CA LYS A 169 49.38 1.00 -4.34
C LYS A 169 49.89 -0.24 -5.07
N HIS A 170 48.99 -1.03 -5.68
CA HIS A 170 49.32 -2.32 -6.29
C HIS A 170 48.90 -2.46 -7.75
N ALA A 171 48.47 -1.36 -8.40
CA ALA A 171 48.10 -1.31 -9.82
C ALA A 171 47.10 -2.41 -10.25
N GLY A 172 46.23 -2.86 -9.34
CA GLY A 172 45.24 -3.90 -9.61
C GLY A 172 43.99 -3.33 -10.27
N THR A 173 43.33 -4.11 -11.15
CA THR A 173 42.00 -3.78 -11.67
C THR A 173 40.93 -4.03 -10.58
N PRO A 174 39.72 -3.45 -10.69
CA PRO A 174 38.61 -3.79 -9.79
C PRO A 174 38.30 -5.30 -9.74
N LEU A 175 38.53 -6.04 -10.82
CA LEU A 175 38.37 -7.50 -10.87
C LEU A 175 39.43 -8.23 -10.05
N GLN A 176 40.70 -7.79 -10.10
CA GLN A 176 41.74 -8.33 -9.23
C GLN A 176 41.46 -8.03 -7.76
N GLN A 177 40.96 -6.83 -7.45
CA GLN A 177 40.55 -6.49 -6.09
C GLN A 177 39.40 -7.38 -5.61
N LEU A 178 38.39 -7.60 -6.45
CA LEU A 178 37.29 -8.52 -6.16
C LEU A 178 37.80 -9.94 -5.85
N LYS A 179 38.70 -10.47 -6.68
CA LYS A 179 39.33 -11.77 -6.48
C LYS A 179 40.05 -11.87 -5.14
N ASN A 180 40.79 -10.83 -4.75
CA ASN A 180 41.49 -10.78 -3.47
C ASN A 180 40.53 -10.74 -2.29
N ASP A 181 39.50 -9.88 -2.34
CA ASP A 181 38.48 -9.78 -1.29
C ASP A 181 37.73 -11.11 -1.11
N LEU A 182 37.30 -11.75 -2.20
CA LEU A 182 36.61 -13.03 -2.16
C LEU A 182 37.50 -14.15 -1.58
N LYS A 183 38.77 -14.19 -1.96
CA LYS A 183 39.73 -15.15 -1.41
C LYS A 183 39.95 -14.95 0.09
N GLN A 184 40.17 -13.71 0.52
CA GLN A 184 40.49 -13.39 1.91
C GLN A 184 39.28 -13.52 2.84
N LYS A 185 38.13 -13.00 2.43
CA LYS A 185 36.95 -12.84 3.31
C LYS A 185 35.92 -13.95 3.14
N LYS A 186 35.87 -14.62 1.99
CA LYS A 186 34.87 -15.66 1.68
C LYS A 186 35.49 -17.02 1.32
N LYS A 187 36.83 -17.11 1.24
CA LYS A 187 37.57 -18.33 0.86
C LYS A 187 37.22 -18.85 -0.55
N ILE A 188 36.74 -17.98 -1.43
CA ILE A 188 36.42 -18.31 -2.82
C ILE A 188 37.65 -18.00 -3.69
N ASN A 189 38.15 -19.01 -4.41
CA ASN A 189 39.32 -18.88 -5.27
C ASN A 189 38.89 -18.74 -6.73
N LEU A 190 38.93 -17.51 -7.25
CA LEU A 190 38.57 -17.24 -8.64
C LEU A 190 39.73 -17.49 -9.61
N VAL A 191 39.43 -18.15 -10.73
CA VAL A 191 40.35 -18.43 -11.83
C VAL A 191 39.80 -17.81 -13.12
N PHE A 192 40.43 -16.73 -13.57
CA PHE A 192 40.12 -16.06 -14.83
C PHE A 192 41.33 -15.28 -15.37
N ASP A 193 41.33 -15.03 -16.67
CA ASP A 193 42.27 -14.19 -17.42
C ASP A 193 41.51 -13.03 -18.07
N GLU A 194 41.74 -11.80 -17.59
CA GLU A 194 41.01 -10.60 -18.05
C GLU A 194 41.21 -10.27 -19.54
N ALA A 195 42.30 -10.74 -20.16
CA ALA A 195 42.59 -10.46 -21.56
C ALA A 195 42.02 -11.54 -22.50
N LYS A 196 41.77 -12.75 -22.01
CA LYS A 196 41.42 -13.91 -22.84
C LYS A 196 40.02 -14.48 -22.58
N ASP A 197 39.47 -14.29 -21.39
CA ASP A 197 38.17 -14.85 -21.05
C ASP A 197 37.03 -13.97 -21.56
N GLU A 198 36.24 -14.52 -22.49
CA GLU A 198 34.96 -13.93 -22.86
C GLU A 198 33.93 -14.08 -21.73
N LYS A 199 32.97 -13.13 -21.66
CA LYS A 199 31.88 -13.11 -20.66
C LYS A 199 32.37 -13.31 -19.21
N ILE A 200 33.48 -12.67 -18.87
CA ILE A 200 34.19 -12.87 -17.61
C ILE A 200 33.30 -12.76 -16.35
N LEU A 201 32.32 -11.85 -16.33
CA LEU A 201 31.41 -11.70 -15.19
C LEU A 201 30.52 -12.93 -14.97
N GLN A 202 30.04 -13.54 -16.07
CA GLN A 202 29.26 -14.78 -16.01
C GLN A 202 30.11 -15.94 -15.47
N LYS A 203 31.36 -16.04 -15.93
CA LYS A 203 32.33 -17.03 -15.45
C LYS A 203 32.62 -16.86 -13.96
N ILE A 204 32.80 -15.61 -13.49
CA ILE A 204 33.01 -15.30 -12.07
C ILE A 204 31.76 -15.66 -11.25
N ALA A 205 30.57 -15.28 -11.71
CA ALA A 205 29.32 -15.57 -11.01
C ALA A 205 29.12 -17.09 -10.83
N THR A 206 29.41 -17.86 -11.88
CA THR A 206 29.35 -19.33 -11.85
C THR A 206 30.32 -19.91 -10.82
N GLN A 207 31.58 -19.47 -10.81
CA GLN A 207 32.58 -19.95 -9.84
C GLN A 207 32.22 -19.60 -8.39
N ILE A 208 31.65 -18.41 -8.15
CA ILE A 208 31.17 -18.04 -6.82
C ILE A 208 30.08 -19.02 -6.37
N TYR A 209 29.10 -19.30 -7.24
CA TYR A 209 28.01 -20.21 -6.93
C TYR A 209 28.50 -21.64 -6.68
N GLU A 210 29.38 -22.17 -7.54
CA GLU A 210 29.93 -23.54 -7.40
C GLU A 210 30.72 -23.73 -6.09
N GLN A 211 31.45 -22.72 -5.64
CA GLN A 211 32.29 -22.81 -4.44
C GLN A 211 31.55 -22.49 -3.14
N SER A 212 30.44 -21.76 -3.20
CA SER A 212 29.75 -21.25 -2.00
C SER A 212 28.27 -21.62 -1.89
N ASN A 213 27.67 -22.13 -2.97
CA ASN A 213 26.23 -22.37 -3.13
C ASN A 213 25.39 -21.09 -2.88
N VAL A 214 25.94 -19.92 -3.19
CA VAL A 214 25.32 -18.61 -3.01
C VAL A 214 25.50 -17.78 -4.28
N TYR A 215 24.46 -17.04 -4.67
CA TYR A 215 24.54 -16.13 -5.82
C TYR A 215 25.59 -15.04 -5.62
N SER A 216 26.22 -14.61 -6.71
CA SER A 216 27.30 -13.62 -6.65
C SER A 216 26.84 -12.30 -6.04
N SER A 217 25.65 -11.83 -6.38
CA SER A 217 25.04 -10.62 -5.83
C SER A 217 24.91 -10.67 -4.30
N GLN A 218 24.57 -11.83 -3.74
CA GLN A 218 24.47 -12.05 -2.30
C GLN A 218 25.84 -12.11 -1.63
N ALA A 219 26.84 -12.75 -2.25
CA ALA A 219 28.21 -12.74 -1.75
C ALA A 219 28.80 -11.33 -1.73
N LEU A 220 28.52 -10.54 -2.77
CA LEU A 220 28.96 -9.15 -2.92
C LEU A 220 28.22 -8.21 -1.97
N TYR A 221 26.93 -8.45 -1.70
CA TYR A 221 26.18 -7.75 -0.66
C TYR A 221 26.92 -7.83 0.68
N ASP A 222 27.30 -9.04 1.10
CA ASP A 222 27.98 -9.26 2.39
C ASP A 222 29.35 -8.58 2.46
N LEU A 223 30.04 -8.44 1.32
CA LEU A 223 31.37 -7.86 1.26
C LEU A 223 31.35 -6.33 1.23
N TYR A 224 30.42 -5.75 0.48
CA TYR A 224 30.49 -4.34 0.10
C TYR A 224 29.32 -3.51 0.64
N ILE A 225 28.11 -4.07 0.77
CA ILE A 225 26.94 -3.36 1.30
C ILE A 225 26.84 -3.52 2.82
N GLN A 226 26.92 -4.76 3.31
CA GLN A 226 26.84 -5.05 4.73
C GLN A 226 27.93 -4.30 5.50
N SER A 227 27.53 -3.58 6.54
CA SER A 227 28.40 -2.75 7.36
C SER A 227 28.12 -2.96 8.84
N ALA A 228 28.96 -2.43 9.73
CA ALA A 228 28.82 -2.59 11.17
C ALA A 228 27.52 -1.98 11.73
N THR A 229 26.95 -0.98 11.05
CA THR A 229 25.69 -0.33 11.45
C THR A 229 24.61 -0.50 10.40
N ALA A 230 23.35 -0.57 10.84
CA ALA A 230 22.19 -0.63 9.97
C ALA A 230 22.08 0.61 9.08
N THR A 231 22.39 1.80 9.61
CA THR A 231 22.36 3.07 8.87
C THR A 231 23.37 3.07 7.71
N ALA A 232 24.62 2.66 7.97
CA ALA A 232 25.63 2.59 6.90
C ALA A 232 25.26 1.54 5.85
N THR A 233 24.70 0.41 6.28
CA THR A 233 24.20 -0.63 5.37
C THR A 233 23.06 -0.11 4.49
N LEU A 234 22.10 0.62 5.07
CA LEU A 234 20.99 1.23 4.34
C LEU A 234 21.46 2.31 3.34
N GLN A 235 22.45 3.13 3.72
CA GLN A 235 23.04 4.11 2.82
C GLN A 235 23.67 3.45 1.59
N LYS A 236 24.48 2.40 1.80
CA LYS A 236 25.09 1.63 0.71
C LYS A 236 24.06 0.86 -0.12
N PHE A 237 23.02 0.32 0.52
CA PHE A 237 21.89 -0.30 -0.16
C PHE A 237 21.22 0.68 -1.12
N ASN A 238 20.91 1.89 -0.65
CA ASN A 238 20.30 2.93 -1.49
C ASN A 238 21.27 3.41 -2.58
N GLN A 239 22.57 3.49 -2.27
CA GLN A 239 23.59 3.79 -3.28
C GLN A 239 23.62 2.74 -4.40
N PHE A 240 23.43 1.45 -4.09
CA PHE A 240 23.42 0.39 -5.10
C PHE A 240 22.27 0.58 -6.10
N PHE A 241 21.07 0.90 -5.62
CA PHE A 241 19.86 1.04 -6.44
C PHE A 241 19.63 2.47 -6.98
N ARG A 242 20.54 3.42 -6.75
CA ARG A 242 20.34 4.85 -7.08
C ARG A 242 20.02 5.15 -8.54
N SER A 243 20.45 4.30 -9.47
CA SER A 243 20.17 4.44 -10.90
C SER A 243 18.80 3.90 -11.29
N MET A 244 18.16 3.12 -10.42
CA MET A 244 16.91 2.41 -10.68
C MET A 244 15.70 3.16 -10.14
N VAL A 245 15.90 3.94 -9.07
CA VAL A 245 14.85 4.72 -8.42
C VAL A 245 15.35 6.12 -8.09
N ALA A 246 14.50 7.12 -8.31
CA ALA A 246 14.81 8.51 -8.01
C ALA A 246 14.84 8.82 -6.50
N THR A 247 14.26 7.94 -5.68
CA THR A 247 14.04 8.14 -4.24
C THR A 247 14.71 7.01 -3.43
N ASN A 248 14.28 6.84 -2.17
CA ASN A 248 14.78 5.80 -1.27
C ASN A 248 14.37 4.40 -1.77
N ALA A 249 15.34 3.61 -2.25
CA ALA A 249 15.09 2.27 -2.79
C ALA A 249 14.49 1.30 -1.77
N SER A 250 14.86 1.41 -0.49
CA SER A 250 14.26 0.59 0.55
C SER A 250 12.76 0.85 0.67
N GLU A 251 12.35 2.12 0.63
CA GLU A 251 10.94 2.51 0.72
C GLU A 251 10.18 2.10 -0.56
N ALA A 252 10.77 2.28 -1.73
CA ALA A 252 10.15 1.87 -3.00
C ALA A 252 9.87 0.34 -3.05
N ILE A 253 10.77 -0.48 -2.49
CA ILE A 253 10.57 -1.92 -2.37
C ILE A 253 9.46 -2.22 -1.35
N ASP A 254 9.45 -1.55 -0.19
CA ASP A 254 8.38 -1.68 0.81
C ASP A 254 7.00 -1.34 0.20
N GLU A 255 6.92 -0.29 -0.64
CA GLU A 255 5.70 0.10 -1.37
C GLU A 255 5.27 -0.93 -2.42
N THR A 256 6.22 -1.62 -3.06
CA THR A 256 5.91 -2.68 -4.02
C THR A 256 5.35 -3.93 -3.32
N VAL A 257 5.80 -4.17 -2.09
CA VAL A 257 5.31 -5.24 -1.21
C VAL A 257 3.99 -4.87 -0.51
N ALA A 258 3.55 -3.62 -0.59
CA ALA A 258 2.29 -3.21 0.01
C ALA A 258 1.08 -3.82 -0.74
N TYR A 259 0.09 -4.28 0.02
CA TYR A 259 -1.22 -4.58 -0.49
C TYR A 259 -2.05 -3.31 -0.59
N ASN A 260 -2.77 -3.16 -1.71
CA ASN A 260 -3.63 -2.02 -1.99
C ASN A 260 -5.04 -2.50 -2.36
N LEU A 261 -6.05 -1.84 -1.77
CA LEU A 261 -7.45 -1.98 -2.12
C LEU A 261 -7.99 -0.59 -2.42
N GLN A 262 -8.77 -0.43 -3.48
CA GLN A 262 -9.52 0.79 -3.76
C GLN A 262 -10.96 0.42 -4.08
N ALA A 263 -11.90 1.04 -3.37
CA ALA A 263 -13.33 0.99 -3.66
C ALA A 263 -13.78 2.36 -4.15
N THR A 264 -14.37 2.43 -5.34
CA THR A 264 -14.90 3.65 -5.95
C THR A 264 -16.41 3.57 -6.01
N PHE A 265 -17.07 4.67 -5.64
CA PHE A 265 -18.52 4.82 -5.63
C PHE A 265 -18.94 5.80 -6.73
N PRO A 266 -19.47 5.31 -7.87
CA PRO A 266 -19.82 6.17 -9.01
C PRO A 266 -20.97 7.15 -8.69
N LYS A 267 -21.79 6.83 -7.69
CA LYS A 267 -22.94 7.62 -7.25
C LYS A 267 -22.73 8.16 -5.83
N LYS A 268 -23.40 9.26 -5.48
CA LYS A 268 -23.36 9.92 -4.16
C LYS A 268 -24.22 9.19 -3.09
N ASP A 269 -24.33 7.86 -3.18
CA ASP A 269 -25.21 7.05 -2.31
C ASP A 269 -24.55 6.63 -0.99
N VAL A 270 -23.23 6.87 -0.87
CA VAL A 270 -22.42 6.58 0.30
C VAL A 270 -21.83 7.89 0.81
N SER A 271 -21.95 8.14 2.11
CA SER A 271 -21.39 9.33 2.75
C SER A 271 -20.58 8.97 3.99
N VAL A 272 -19.65 9.85 4.34
CA VAL A 272 -18.92 9.79 5.61
C VAL A 272 -19.39 10.95 6.47
N ARG A 273 -19.76 10.62 7.70
CA ARG A 273 -20.05 11.59 8.76
C ARG A 273 -18.84 11.71 9.68
N ILE A 274 -18.41 12.95 9.88
CA ILE A 274 -17.30 13.34 10.74
C ILE A 274 -17.89 13.94 12.02
N ALA A 275 -17.56 13.36 13.17
CA ALA A 275 -18.08 13.82 14.44
C ALA A 275 -17.73 15.29 14.74
N GLU A 276 -18.68 15.98 15.37
CA GLU A 276 -18.57 17.41 15.74
C GLU A 276 -17.41 17.72 16.70
N LYS A 277 -16.87 16.71 17.41
CA LYS A 277 -15.68 16.88 18.26
C LYS A 277 -14.40 17.19 17.46
N TYR A 278 -14.41 16.96 16.15
CA TYR A 278 -13.26 17.22 15.27
C TYR A 278 -13.46 18.43 14.37
N ILE A 279 -14.70 18.68 13.95
CA ILE A 279 -15.03 19.72 12.98
C ILE A 279 -16.26 20.48 13.43
N ALA A 280 -16.17 21.81 13.42
CA ALA A 280 -17.29 22.71 13.54
C ALA A 280 -17.74 23.16 12.15
N VAL A 281 -19.05 23.19 11.89
CA VAL A 281 -19.64 23.59 10.60
C VAL A 281 -20.42 24.89 10.77
N PHE A 282 -20.37 25.76 9.76
CA PHE A 282 -20.97 27.09 9.75
C PHE A 282 -21.66 27.32 8.41
N ASN A 283 -22.74 28.10 8.38
CA ASN A 283 -23.20 28.67 7.13
C ASN A 283 -22.29 29.85 6.78
N LYS A 284 -21.95 30.04 5.50
CA LYS A 284 -21.16 31.21 5.07
C LYS A 284 -21.82 32.54 5.45
N GLU A 285 -23.15 32.56 5.56
CA GLU A 285 -23.95 33.73 5.92
C GLU A 285 -24.04 33.96 7.44
N ASP A 286 -23.96 32.90 8.25
CA ASP A 286 -24.00 32.97 9.72
C ASP A 286 -22.59 32.94 10.31
N THR A 287 -21.91 34.09 10.28
CA THR A 287 -20.47 34.18 10.58
C THR A 287 -20.06 33.93 12.04
N LEU A 288 -20.98 33.67 12.98
CA LEU A 288 -20.65 33.77 14.41
C LEU A 288 -21.17 32.64 15.32
N THR A 289 -21.90 31.65 14.83
CA THR A 289 -22.33 30.53 15.69
C THR A 289 -22.12 29.18 15.01
N PRO A 290 -21.19 28.34 15.49
CA PRO A 290 -21.01 27.00 14.96
C PRO A 290 -22.30 26.21 15.12
N GLN A 291 -22.78 25.62 14.03
CA GLN A 291 -23.76 24.56 14.15
C GLN A 291 -23.04 23.36 14.79
N LYS A 292 -23.54 22.91 15.95
CA LYS A 292 -23.13 21.64 16.57
C LYS A 292 -23.73 20.49 15.77
N THR A 293 -23.28 20.35 14.53
CA THR A 293 -23.74 19.32 13.60
C THR A 293 -22.53 18.63 12.99
N ALA A 294 -22.63 17.31 12.89
CA ALA A 294 -21.61 16.50 12.25
C ALA A 294 -21.54 16.82 10.75
N LEU A 295 -20.34 16.91 10.19
CA LEU A 295 -20.15 17.14 8.76
C LEU A 295 -20.39 15.83 8.00
N SER A 296 -21.34 15.82 7.06
CA SER A 296 -21.62 14.67 6.19
C SER A 296 -21.20 14.98 4.76
N LEU A 297 -20.43 14.07 4.15
CA LEU A 297 -19.79 14.27 2.84
C LEU A 297 -20.00 13.06 1.95
N SER A 298 -20.33 13.27 0.69
CA SER A 298 -20.46 12.19 -0.29
C SER A 298 -19.09 11.61 -0.62
N LEU A 299 -18.97 10.29 -0.51
CA LEU A 299 -17.72 9.58 -0.73
C LEU A 299 -17.54 9.30 -2.23
N ARG A 300 -16.35 9.58 -2.76
CA ARG A 300 -15.93 9.22 -4.13
C ARG A 300 -15.24 7.87 -4.13
N SER A 301 -14.28 7.69 -3.22
CA SER A 301 -13.56 6.44 -3.09
C SER A 301 -13.00 6.25 -1.69
N VAL A 302 -12.75 4.99 -1.33
CA VAL A 302 -11.92 4.58 -0.20
C VAL A 302 -10.73 3.82 -0.75
N SER A 303 -9.51 4.15 -0.34
CA SER A 303 -8.35 3.29 -0.56
C SER A 303 -7.75 2.82 0.75
N LEU A 304 -7.25 1.59 0.74
CA LEU A 304 -6.52 0.96 1.83
C LEU A 304 -5.14 0.56 1.31
N THR A 305 -4.10 0.89 2.06
CA THR A 305 -2.73 0.48 1.76
C THR A 305 -2.07 -0.03 3.04
N THR A 306 -1.48 -1.22 3.00
CA THR A 306 -0.64 -1.68 4.11
C THR A 306 0.70 -0.95 4.06
N VAL A 307 1.06 -0.22 5.12
CA VAL A 307 2.36 0.43 5.24
C VAL A 307 3.18 -0.36 6.26
N ARG A 308 4.29 -0.94 5.81
CA ARG A 308 5.20 -1.72 6.65
C ARG A 308 6.64 -1.44 6.24
N THR A 309 7.25 -0.51 6.95
CA THR A 309 8.66 -0.11 6.82
C THR A 309 9.41 -0.43 8.11
N THR A 310 10.70 -0.15 8.18
CA THR A 310 11.50 -0.34 9.40
C THR A 310 11.01 0.49 10.58
N GLY A 311 10.40 1.66 10.34
CA GLY A 311 9.98 2.61 11.38
C GLY A 311 8.47 2.75 11.53
N GLN A 312 7.68 2.23 10.59
CA GLN A 312 6.23 2.44 10.56
C GLN A 312 5.49 1.18 10.16
N LYS A 313 4.41 0.91 10.87
CA LYS A 313 3.55 -0.25 10.65
C LYS A 313 2.10 0.15 10.91
N TYR A 314 1.35 0.42 9.86
CA TYR A 314 -0.05 0.83 9.96
C TYR A 314 -0.82 0.53 8.68
N MET A 315 -2.14 0.53 8.77
CA MET A 315 -2.99 0.59 7.60
C MET A 315 -3.32 2.03 7.27
N LYS A 316 -2.97 2.46 6.05
CA LYS A 316 -3.37 3.75 5.52
C LYS A 316 -4.75 3.63 4.90
N ILE A 317 -5.68 4.47 5.32
CA ILE A 317 -7.02 4.59 4.74
C ILE A 317 -7.16 5.99 4.18
N ASN A 318 -7.42 6.13 2.89
CA ASN A 318 -7.75 7.42 2.29
C ASN A 318 -9.23 7.45 1.91
N LEU A 319 -9.96 8.41 2.46
CA LEU A 319 -11.35 8.72 2.14
C LEU A 319 -11.35 9.93 1.22
N ALA A 320 -11.66 9.75 -0.05
CA ALA A 320 -11.73 10.84 -1.03
C ALA A 320 -13.17 11.23 -1.29
N PHE A 321 -13.47 12.54 -1.33
CA PHE A 321 -14.84 13.05 -1.39
C PHE A 321 -15.22 13.59 -2.76
N ASN A 322 -16.53 13.58 -3.05
CA ASN A 322 -17.11 14.30 -4.17
C ASN A 322 -17.40 15.74 -3.71
N PRO A 323 -16.68 16.76 -4.22
CA PRO A 323 -16.97 18.14 -3.85
C PRO A 323 -18.38 18.50 -4.34
N ASP A 324 -19.17 19.08 -3.44
CA ASP A 324 -20.47 19.62 -3.78
C ASP A 324 -20.33 21.12 -4.04
N LYS A 325 -20.42 21.53 -5.31
CA LYS A 325 -20.13 22.91 -5.71
C LYS A 325 -21.12 23.90 -5.11
N ASP A 326 -22.33 23.43 -4.82
CA ASP A 326 -23.42 24.24 -4.29
C ASP A 326 -23.43 24.26 -2.75
N ASP A 327 -22.52 23.54 -2.09
CA ASP A 327 -22.39 23.55 -0.63
C ASP A 327 -21.73 24.85 -0.17
N ASN A 328 -22.57 25.74 0.37
CA ASN A 328 -22.19 27.04 0.89
C ASN A 328 -21.70 26.99 2.35
N ARG A 329 -21.59 25.81 2.95
CA ARG A 329 -21.12 25.67 4.33
C ARG A 329 -19.60 25.85 4.40
N MET A 330 -19.17 26.35 5.55
CA MET A 330 -17.78 26.46 5.95
C MET A 330 -17.52 25.47 7.09
N PHE A 331 -16.27 25.04 7.27
CA PHE A 331 -15.86 24.21 8.39
C PHE A 331 -14.57 24.72 9.02
N LYS A 332 -14.40 24.42 10.31
CA LYS A 332 -13.18 24.65 11.07
C LYS A 332 -12.81 23.37 11.82
N ILE A 333 -11.52 23.03 11.81
CA ILE A 333 -11.01 21.92 12.60
C ILE A 333 -10.86 22.38 14.06
N ILE A 334 -11.49 21.68 14.99
CA ILE A 334 -11.57 22.11 16.40
C ILE A 334 -10.27 21.80 17.15
N ASN A 335 -9.59 20.69 16.81
CA ASN A 335 -8.41 20.20 17.53
C ASN A 335 -7.29 19.83 16.55
N VAL A 336 -6.65 20.83 15.93
CA VAL A 336 -5.43 20.60 15.13
C VAL A 336 -4.31 20.16 16.08
N LEU A 337 -3.71 19.01 15.80
CA LEU A 337 -2.65 18.50 16.65
C LEU A 337 -1.33 19.23 16.40
N PRO A 338 -0.58 19.61 17.45
CA PRO A 338 0.70 20.29 17.31
C PRO A 338 1.83 19.39 16.77
N LYS A 339 1.54 18.12 16.46
CA LYS A 339 2.51 17.08 16.11
C LYS A 339 3.28 17.36 14.81
N ASN A 340 2.76 18.24 13.95
CA ASN A 340 3.49 18.78 12.82
C ASN A 340 3.54 20.31 12.96
N LYS A 341 4.64 20.93 12.52
CA LYS A 341 4.77 22.39 12.37
C LYS A 341 3.83 22.89 11.27
N VAL A 342 2.53 22.67 11.43
CA VAL A 342 1.49 23.33 10.66
C VAL A 342 1.67 24.80 11.00
N PRO A 343 1.90 25.67 10.01
CA PRO A 343 1.98 27.09 10.28
C PRO A 343 0.75 27.52 11.07
N ALA A 344 0.95 28.22 12.19
CA ALA A 344 -0.11 28.57 13.14
C ALA A 344 -1.32 29.25 12.48
N TYR A 345 -1.10 29.91 11.34
CA TYR A 345 -2.15 30.51 10.54
C TYR A 345 -3.17 29.49 10.01
N LEU A 346 -2.75 28.29 9.56
CA LEU A 346 -3.67 27.30 8.98
C LEU A 346 -4.69 26.74 9.98
N SER A 347 -4.34 26.63 11.27
CA SER A 347 -5.26 26.15 12.30
C SER A 347 -6.38 27.14 12.68
N SER A 348 -6.24 28.42 12.32
CA SER A 348 -7.22 29.46 12.64
C SER A 348 -8.29 29.69 11.57
N PHE A 349 -8.12 29.15 10.36
CA PHE A 349 -9.02 29.43 9.23
C PHE A 349 -10.27 28.57 9.21
N THR A 350 -11.33 29.14 8.66
CA THR A 350 -12.51 28.43 8.16
C THR A 350 -12.31 28.11 6.68
N TYR A 351 -12.66 26.90 6.30
CA TYR A 351 -12.51 26.40 4.93
C TYR A 351 -13.89 26.11 4.33
N PRO A 352 -14.13 26.38 3.04
CA PRO A 352 -15.34 25.93 2.36
C PRO A 352 -15.46 24.39 2.42
N VAL A 353 -16.63 23.84 2.70
CA VAL A 353 -16.81 22.37 2.74
C VAL A 353 -16.43 21.73 1.40
N ASN A 354 -16.72 22.41 0.28
CA ASN A 354 -16.37 21.95 -1.06
C ASN A 354 -14.86 21.94 -1.38
N SER A 355 -14.02 22.53 -0.51
CA SER A 355 -12.56 22.50 -0.63
C SER A 355 -11.93 21.25 0.00
N LEU A 356 -12.70 20.49 0.79
CA LEU A 356 -12.24 19.24 1.39
C LEU A 356 -12.09 18.15 0.31
N ASP A 357 -10.86 17.70 0.07
CA ASP A 357 -10.59 16.71 -0.98
C ASP A 357 -10.56 15.29 -0.43
N SER A 358 -9.79 15.07 0.63
CA SER A 358 -9.67 13.75 1.25
C SER A 358 -9.30 13.81 2.72
N ILE A 359 -9.52 12.68 3.40
CA ILE A 359 -9.03 12.41 4.75
C ILE A 359 -8.16 11.17 4.70
N GLU A 360 -6.95 11.25 5.24
CA GLU A 360 -6.08 10.10 5.45
C GLU A 360 -6.13 9.71 6.93
N LEU A 361 -6.41 8.44 7.18
CA LEU A 361 -6.32 7.82 8.49
C LEU A 361 -5.16 6.82 8.48
N ARG A 362 -4.31 6.88 9.50
CA ARG A 362 -3.20 5.96 9.73
C ARG A 362 -3.54 5.13 10.96
N VAL A 363 -3.93 3.89 10.70
CA VAL A 363 -4.51 2.97 11.68
C VAL A 363 -3.44 2.01 12.16
N TYR A 364 -3.01 2.20 13.40
CA TYR A 364 -2.11 1.30 14.10
C TYR A 364 -2.94 0.34 14.96
N GLU A 365 -2.26 -0.63 15.58
CA GLU A 365 -2.92 -1.64 16.43
C GLU A 365 -3.72 -1.00 17.58
N ASP A 366 -3.10 -0.05 18.30
CA ASP A 366 -3.70 0.55 19.50
C ASP A 366 -4.04 2.05 19.36
N TYR A 367 -3.73 2.65 18.20
CA TYR A 367 -3.94 4.09 18.00
C TYR A 367 -4.27 4.46 16.56
N LEU A 368 -4.91 5.61 16.41
CA LEU A 368 -5.33 6.16 15.13
C LEU A 368 -4.81 7.58 15.00
N GLU A 369 -4.14 7.87 13.89
CA GLU A 369 -3.80 9.24 13.48
C GLU A 369 -4.62 9.63 12.26
N GLY A 370 -4.92 10.92 12.10
CA GLY A 370 -5.71 11.42 10.98
C GLY A 370 -5.24 12.79 10.48
N ASP A 371 -5.20 12.92 9.16
CA ASP A 371 -4.86 14.13 8.43
C ASP A 371 -6.02 14.49 7.48
N ILE A 372 -6.41 15.77 7.46
CA ILE A 372 -7.35 16.35 6.49
C ILE A 372 -6.56 17.01 5.36
N PHE A 373 -6.97 16.79 4.11
CA PHE A 373 -6.39 17.39 2.92
C PHE A 373 -7.39 18.34 2.25
N ILE A 374 -6.99 19.60 2.10
CA ILE A 374 -7.84 20.69 1.59
C ILE A 374 -7.22 21.28 0.33
N LYS A 375 -8.01 21.43 -0.73
CA LYS A 375 -7.62 22.16 -1.95
C LYS A 375 -7.63 23.65 -1.69
N GLN A 376 -6.47 24.30 -1.75
CA GLN A 376 -6.36 25.75 -1.53
C GLN A 376 -6.86 26.58 -2.73
N ASN A 377 -6.91 25.99 -3.93
CA ASN A 377 -7.40 26.65 -5.13
C ASN A 377 -8.18 25.66 -6.01
N PRO A 378 -9.38 25.99 -6.53
CA PRO A 378 -10.15 25.10 -7.40
C PRO A 378 -9.40 24.69 -8.69
N SER A 379 -8.40 25.49 -9.10
CA SER A 379 -7.59 25.33 -10.31
C SER A 379 -6.12 24.97 -10.05
N GLY A 380 -5.69 24.80 -8.78
CA GLY A 380 -4.30 24.58 -8.40
C GLY A 380 -4.04 23.25 -7.70
N SER A 381 -2.77 22.84 -7.64
CA SER A 381 -2.30 21.60 -6.99
C SER A 381 -1.99 21.75 -5.49
N ASP A 382 -2.18 22.94 -4.92
CA ASP A 382 -1.80 23.22 -3.53
C ASP A 382 -2.80 22.60 -2.56
N ILE A 383 -2.34 21.54 -1.88
CA ILE A 383 -3.12 20.80 -0.89
C ILE A 383 -2.55 21.08 0.50
N ALA A 384 -3.36 21.68 1.38
CA ALA A 384 -3.02 21.82 2.79
C ALA A 384 -3.26 20.50 3.53
N ARG A 385 -2.26 20.02 4.28
CA ARG A 385 -2.36 18.87 5.17
C ARG A 385 -2.54 19.34 6.62
N LEU A 386 -3.64 18.94 7.26
CA LEU A 386 -4.00 19.34 8.62
C LEU A 386 -4.16 18.10 9.53
N PRO A 387 -3.17 17.79 10.39
CA PRO A 387 -3.31 16.73 11.38
C PRO A 387 -4.34 17.13 12.44
N PHE A 388 -5.35 16.30 12.65
CA PHE A 388 -6.49 16.64 13.52
C PHE A 388 -6.88 15.52 14.50
N LEU A 389 -6.27 14.34 14.37
CA LEU A 389 -6.63 13.17 15.15
C LEU A 389 -5.39 12.38 15.58
N SER A 390 -5.37 12.02 16.86
CA SER A 390 -4.37 11.15 17.50
C SER A 390 -5.01 10.66 18.79
N GLN A 391 -5.57 9.46 18.77
CA GLN A 391 -6.26 8.89 19.93
C GLN A 391 -6.00 7.39 20.05
N LYS A 392 -6.20 6.86 21.27
CA LYS A 392 -6.33 5.41 21.46
C LYS A 392 -7.45 4.89 20.59
N PHE A 393 -7.17 3.81 19.89
CA PHE A 393 -8.07 3.24 18.90
C PHE A 393 -8.39 1.80 19.26
N SER A 394 -9.64 1.41 19.00
CA SER A 394 -10.07 0.03 19.12
C SER A 394 -11.09 -0.26 18.02
N LEU A 395 -10.92 -1.41 17.38
CA LEU A 395 -11.83 -1.97 16.37
C LEU A 395 -12.88 -2.93 16.96
N ASN A 396 -13.01 -3.00 18.29
CA ASN A 396 -13.87 -3.97 18.99
C ASN A 396 -15.32 -3.99 18.48
#